data_AF-A0A2S9IHU8-F1
#
_entry.id   AF-A0A2S9IHU8-F1
#
_cell.length_a   1.000
_cell.length_b   1.000
_cell.length_c   1.000
_cell.angle_alpha   90.00
_cell.angle_beta   90.00
_cell.angle_gamma   90.00
#
_symmetry.space_group_name_H-M   'P 1'
#
loop_
_entity.id
_entity.type
_entity.pdbx_description
1 polymer ?
#
loop_
_entity_poly.entity_id
_entity_poly.type
_entity_poly.pdbx_seq_one_letter_code
_entity_poly.pdbx_strand_id
1 'polypeptide(L)'
;MDRRILQLGQALEQAAADESWDEIRRIDARISQLLVAIREQGLQDALRDDLDQLRRSHLRVAKTCREQHDLLQMKIQQFQQNRERLQAYALFSESHEENE
;
A
#
# COMPACT_ATOMS: atom_id res chain seq x y z
N MET A 1 -21.90 14.50 12.95
CA MET A 1 -21.48 14.02 11.63
C MET A 1 -20.54 15.01 10.99
N ASP A 2 -19.24 14.73 11.04
CA ASP A 2 -18.23 15.53 10.35
C ASP A 2 -17.95 14.93 8.97
N ARG A 3 -18.52 15.57 7.94
CA ARG A 3 -18.47 15.10 6.55
C ARG A 3 -17.03 14.96 6.02
N ARG A 4 -16.07 15.65 6.63
CA ARG A 4 -14.65 15.61 6.25
C ARG A 4 -14.00 14.27 6.56
N ILE A 5 -14.36 13.61 7.66
CA ILE A 5 -13.83 12.30 8.03
C ILE A 5 -14.24 11.25 7.00
N LEU A 6 -15.52 11.23 6.64
CA LEU A 6 -16.06 10.30 5.66
C LEU A 6 -15.44 10.51 4.27
N GLN A 7 -15.27 11.76 3.84
CA GLN A 7 -14.62 12.09 2.57
C GLN A 7 -13.16 11.64 2.53
N LEU A 8 -12.40 11.83 3.62
CA LEU A 8 -11.02 11.36 3.70
C LEU A 8 -10.93 9.83 3.71
N GLY A 9 -11.86 9.14 4.38
CA GLY A 9 -11.94 7.68 4.37
C GLY A 9 -12.24 7.12 2.97
N GLN A 10 -13.19 7.72 2.25
CA GLN A 10 -13.51 7.35 0.87
C GLN A 10 -12.35 7.64 -0.09
N ALA A 11 -11.70 8.80 0.05
CA ALA A 11 -10.54 9.15 -0.75
C ALA A 11 -9.37 8.17 -0.52
N LEU A 12 -9.17 7.72 0.72
CA LEU A 12 -8.14 6.73 1.05
C LEU A 12 -8.43 5.37 0.39
N GLU A 13 -9.70 4.93 0.40
CA GLU A 13 -10.12 3.70 -0.27
C GLU A 13 -9.96 3.79 -1.80
N GLN A 14 -10.32 4.94 -2.38
CA GLN A 14 -10.17 5.17 -3.82
C GLN A 14 -8.69 5.21 -4.22
N ALA A 15 -7.84 5.91 -3.47
CA ALA A 15 -6.40 5.95 -3.73
C ALA A 15 -5.74 4.56 -3.61
N ALA A 16 -6.26 3.69 -2.74
CA ALA A 16 -5.84 2.29 -2.65
C ALA A 16 -6.31 1.45 -3.84
N ALA A 17 -7.52 1.67 -4.34
CA ALA A 17 -8.03 1.01 -5.54
C ALA A 17 -7.25 1.45 -6.80
N ASP A 18 -6.84 2.71 -6.86
CA ASP A 18 -6.07 3.29 -7.96
C ASP A 18 -4.55 3.06 -7.82
N GLU A 19 -4.11 2.23 -6.86
CA GLU A 19 -2.70 1.92 -6.56
C GLU A 19 -1.80 3.17 -6.44
N SER A 20 -2.39 4.30 -6.04
CA SER A 20 -1.76 5.61 -6.03
C SER A 20 -1.08 5.85 -4.68
N TRP A 21 0.05 5.17 -4.45
CA TRP A 21 0.76 5.13 -3.17
C TRP A 21 1.13 6.52 -2.60
N ASP A 22 1.52 7.46 -3.47
CA ASP A 22 1.81 8.85 -3.07
C ASP A 22 0.56 9.57 -2.54
N GLU A 23 -0.59 9.31 -3.15
CA GLU A 23 -1.85 9.91 -2.77
C GLU A 23 -2.37 9.31 -1.46
N ILE A 24 -2.20 8.00 -1.25
CA ILE A 24 -2.46 7.34 0.04
C ILE A 24 -1.66 8.03 1.16
N ARG A 25 -0.37 8.31 0.95
CA ARG A 25 0.49 8.96 1.94
C ARG A 25 0.04 10.40 2.25
N ARG A 26 -0.39 11.15 1.24
CA ARG A 26 -0.92 12.52 1.41
C ARG A 26 -2.23 12.52 2.20
N ILE A 27 -3.15 11.61 1.86
CA ILE A 27 -4.44 11.48 2.55
C ILE A 27 -4.22 11.04 3.99
N ASP A 28 -3.31 10.09 4.24
CA ASP A 28 -2.95 9.63 5.58
C ASP A 28 -2.39 10.74 6.48
N ALA A 29 -1.50 11.58 5.93
CA ALA A 29 -1.00 12.75 6.65
C ALA A 29 -2.13 13.74 7.02
N ARG A 30 -3.10 13.92 6.11
CA ARG A 30 -4.25 14.81 6.32
C ARG A 30 -5.23 14.24 7.34
N ILE A 31 -5.44 12.91 7.34
CA ILE A 31 -6.17 12.19 8.38
C ILE A 31 -5.49 12.38 9.74
N SER A 32 -4.17 12.20 9.81
CA SER A 32 -3.41 12.35 11.06
C SER A 32 -3.54 13.76 11.65
N GLN A 33 -3.43 14.80 10.82
CA GLN A 33 -3.65 16.19 11.24
C GLN A 33 -5.06 16.40 11.78
N LEU A 34 -6.06 15.85 11.10
CA LEU A 34 -7.46 15.96 11.50
C LEU A 34 -7.73 15.23 12.83
N LEU A 35 -7.15 14.04 13.03
CA LEU A 35 -7.25 13.30 14.29
C LEU A 35 -6.60 14.05 15.46
N VAL A 36 -5.46 14.72 15.23
CA VAL A 36 -4.82 15.57 16.25
C VAL A 36 -5.73 16.75 16.61
N ALA A 37 -6.30 17.44 15.63
CA ALA A 37 -7.21 18.55 15.86
C ALA A 37 -8.48 18.13 16.63
N ILE A 38 -9.06 16.96 16.30
CA ILE A 38 -10.21 16.41 17.02
C ILE A 38 -9.85 16.08 18.48
N ARG A 39 -8.66 15.51 18.70
CA ARG A 39 -8.17 15.21 20.06
C ARG A 39 -8.02 16.47 20.90
N GLU A 40 -7.53 17.56 20.31
CA GLU A 40 -7.35 18.85 20.99
C GLU A 40 -8.67 19.57 21.30
N GLN A 41 -9.69 19.39 20.45
CA GLN A 41 -11.02 19.99 20.62
C GLN A 41 -11.93 19.22 21.59
N GLY A 42 -11.53 18.01 22.01
CA GLY A 42 -12.32 17.13 22.85
C GLY A 42 -13.25 16.23 22.02
N LEU A 43 -13.20 14.92 22.30
CA LEU A 43 -13.96 13.93 21.55
C LEU A 43 -15.46 14.07 21.86
N GLN A 44 -16.25 14.46 20.86
CA GLN A 44 -17.70 14.46 20.96
C GLN A 44 -18.24 13.07 20.63
N ASP A 45 -19.24 12.58 21.36
CA ASP A 45 -19.82 11.25 21.10
C ASP A 45 -20.40 11.14 19.68
N ALA A 46 -20.88 12.25 19.10
CA ALA A 46 -21.38 12.32 17.72
C ALA A 46 -20.30 12.12 16.63
N LEU A 47 -19.02 12.10 17.01
CA LEU A 47 -17.86 11.88 16.14
C LEU A 47 -17.33 10.44 16.24
N ARG A 48 -17.81 9.67 17.22
CA ARG A 48 -17.29 8.33 17.53
C ARG A 48 -17.58 7.33 16.42
N ASP A 49 -18.80 7.36 15.88
CA ASP A 49 -19.20 6.51 14.75
C ASP A 49 -18.42 6.85 13.47
N ASP A 50 -18.22 8.14 13.20
CA ASP A 50 -17.45 8.62 12.05
C ASP A 50 -15.97 8.15 12.15
N LEU A 51 -15.39 8.20 13.35
CA LEU A 51 -14.02 7.73 13.62
C LEU A 51 -13.89 6.21 13.52
N ASP A 52 -14.89 5.46 14.00
CA ASP A 52 -14.90 3.99 13.86
C ASP A 52 -15.02 3.57 12.39
N GLN A 53 -15.82 4.29 11.60
CA GLN A 53 -15.89 4.07 10.15
C GLN A 53 -14.54 4.36 9.47
N LEU A 54 -13.91 5.49 9.79
CA LEU A 54 -12.59 5.83 9.28
C LEU A 54 -11.54 4.76 9.62
N ARG A 55 -11.55 4.25 10.86
CA ARG A 55 -10.65 3.19 11.30
C ARG A 55 -10.83 1.92 10.46
N ARG A 56 -12.07 1.52 10.18
CA ARG A 56 -12.34 0.34 9.33
C ARG A 56 -11.83 0.54 7.90
N SER A 57 -12.04 1.72 7.32
CA SER A 57 -11.49 2.07 6.01
C SER A 57 -9.96 1.99 5.99
N HIS A 58 -9.31 2.54 7.01
CA HIS A 58 -7.85 2.50 7.14
C HIS A 58 -7.31 1.08 7.24
N LEU A 59 -7.95 0.22 8.04
CA LEU A 59 -7.58 -1.20 8.15
C LEU A 59 -7.72 -1.96 6.84
N ARG A 60 -8.76 -1.66 6.04
CA ARG A 60 -8.94 -2.25 4.70
C ARG A 60 -7.82 -1.83 3.77
N VAL A 61 -7.53 -0.53 3.71
CA VAL A 61 -6.45 0.00 2.86
C VAL A 61 -5.09 -0.56 3.27
N ALA A 62 -4.79 -0.63 4.57
CA ALA A 62 -3.55 -1.24 5.07
C ALA A 62 -3.44 -2.74 4.72
N LYS A 63 -4.57 -3.45 4.62
CA LYS A 63 -4.59 -4.83 4.13
C LYS A 63 -4.24 -4.88 2.64
N THR A 64 -4.90 -4.06 1.81
CA THR A 64 -4.63 -3.97 0.37
C THR A 64 -3.17 -3.60 0.08
N CYS A 65 -2.61 -2.61 0.78
CA CYS A 65 -1.20 -2.24 0.63
C CYS A 65 -0.25 -3.41 0.92
N ARG A 66 -0.55 -4.23 1.95
CA ARG A 66 0.26 -5.41 2.29
C ARG A 66 0.16 -6.50 1.23
N GLU A 67 -1.05 -6.81 0.78
CA GLU A 67 -1.28 -7.80 -0.28
C GLU A 67 -0.54 -7.41 -1.57
N GLN A 68 -0.57 -6.13 -1.95
CA GLN A 68 0.15 -5.62 -3.12
C GLN A 68 1.68 -5.64 -2.93
N HIS A 69 2.17 -5.31 -1.74
CA HIS A 69 3.59 -5.44 -1.41
C HIS A 69 4.07 -6.90 -1.55
N ASP A 70 3.31 -7.86 -1.01
CA ASP A 70 3.66 -9.28 -1.07
C ASP A 70 3.67 -9.80 -2.53
N LEU A 71 2.71 -9.36 -3.36
CA LEU A 71 2.68 -9.66 -4.79
C LEU A 71 3.91 -9.10 -5.53
N LEU A 72 4.29 -7.85 -5.23
CA LEU A 72 5.49 -7.23 -5.78
C LEU A 72 6.75 -7.99 -5.37
N GLN A 73 6.88 -8.36 -4.10
CA GLN A 73 8.00 -9.13 -3.59
C GLN A 73 8.11 -10.49 -4.28
N MET A 74 6.99 -11.20 -4.45
CA MET A 74 6.95 -12.47 -5.18
C MET A 74 7.40 -12.31 -6.64
N LYS A 75 6.94 -11.27 -7.33
CA LYS A 75 7.36 -10.98 -8.71
C LYS A 75 8.86 -10.69 -8.80
N ILE A 76 9.41 -9.90 -7.88
CA ILE A 76 10.85 -9.60 -7.84
C ILE A 76 11.67 -10.89 -7.68
N GLN A 77 11.25 -11.77 -6.77
CA GLN A 77 11.91 -13.06 -6.57
C GLN A 77 11.87 -13.93 -7.83
N GLN A 78 10.73 -13.99 -8.53
CA GLN A 78 10.60 -14.71 -9.81
C GLN A 78 11.52 -14.14 -10.89
N PHE A 79 11.61 -12.81 -11.01
CA PHE A 79 12.53 -12.17 -11.95
C PHE A 79 13.99 -12.46 -11.64
N GLN A 80 14.39 -12.43 -10.36
CA GLN A 80 15.74 -12.77 -9.94
C GLN A 80 16.09 -14.22 -10.30
N GLN A 81 15.22 -15.17 -9.96
CA GLN A 81 15.40 -16.59 -10.29
C GLN A 81 15.44 -16.84 -11.80
N ASN A 82 14.63 -16.14 -12.59
CA ASN A 82 14.68 -16.23 -14.05
C ASN A 82 16.00 -15.72 -14.60
N ARG A 83 16.50 -14.59 -14.07
CA ARG A 83 17.77 -14.02 -14.50
C ARG A 83 18.94 -14.94 -14.16
N GLU A 84 18.97 -15.49 -12.95
CA GLU A 84 20.00 -16.46 -12.54
C GLU A 84 19.99 -17.71 -13.43
N ARG A 85 18.81 -18.24 -13.75
CA ARG A 85 18.68 -19.39 -14.66
C ARG A 85 19.16 -19.07 -16.08
N LEU A 86 18.75 -17.93 -16.63
CA LEU A 86 19.20 -17.50 -17.97
C LEU A 86 20.72 -17.31 -18.01
N GLN A 87 21.32 -16.74 -16.96
CA GLN A 87 22.77 -16.62 -16.83
C GLN A 87 23.45 -17.99 -16.75
N ALA A 88 22.88 -18.94 -16.00
CA ALA A 88 23.41 -20.30 -15.93
C ALA A 88 23.38 -21.00 -17.29
N TYR A 89 22.31 -20.82 -18.09
CA TYR A 89 22.26 -21.34 -19.45
C TYR A 89 23.28 -20.68 -20.36
N ALA A 90 23.47 -19.36 -20.29
CA ALA A 90 24.46 -18.64 -21.10
C ALA A 90 25.91 -19.07 -20.81
N LEU A 91 26.26 -19.20 -19.52
CA LEU A 91 27.58 -19.69 -19.10
C LEU A 91 27.81 -21.14 -19.54
N PHE A 92 26.77 -21.98 -19.48
CA PHE A 92 26.86 -23.37 -19.92
C PHE A 92 27.07 -23.47 -21.44
N SER A 93 26.36 -22.66 -22.24
CA SER A 93 26.57 -22.63 -23.70
C SER A 93 27.97 -22.15 -24.09
N GLU A 94 28.50 -21.09 -23.46
CA GLU A 94 29.87 -20.62 -23.72
C GLU A 94 30.93 -21.68 -23.37
N SER A 95 30.76 -22.39 -22.24
CA SER A 95 31.70 -23.44 -21.83
C SER A 95 31.73 -24.67 -22.75
N HIS A 96 30.68 -24.86 -23.56
CA HIS A 96 30.58 -25.96 -24.52
C HIS A 96 31.14 -25.58 -25.90
N GLU A 97 31.17 -24.30 -26.27
CA GLU A 97 31.75 -23.82 -27.54
C GLU A 97 33.29 -23.67 -27.49
N GLU A 98 33.89 -23.48 -26.32
CA GLU A 98 35.36 -23.39 -26.17
C GLU A 98 36.09 -24.76 -26.17
N ASN A 99 35.36 -25.87 -26.22
CA ASN A 99 35.91 -27.24 -26.17
C ASN A 99 35.74 -28.06 -27.47
N GLU A 100 35.34 -27.43 -28.59
CA GLU A 100 35.39 -27.99 -29.95
C GLU A 100 36.54 -27.38 -30.77
#